data_AF-A0A1F9YSU8-F1
#
_entry.id   AF-A0A1F9YSU8-F1
#
_cell.length_a   1.000
_cell.length_b   1.000
_cell.length_c   1.000
_cell.angle_alpha   90.00
_cell.angle_beta   90.00
_cell.angle_gamma   90.00
#
_symmetry.space_group_name_H-M   'P 1'
#
loop_
_entity.id
_entity.type
_entity.pdbx_description
1 polymer ?
#
loop_
_entity_poly.entity_id
_entity_poly.type
_entity_poly.pdbx_seq_one_letter_code
_entity_poly.pdbx_strand_id
1 'polypeptide(L)'
;MPRRDDTIVLTVGSLYKIKSLESRDKPMETTGIFKGYAAVAHDTAIVIELDKSHGDEKGRLRLIPSHMIISIDVLKAEKEKAEKESESNAVYFG
;
A
#
# COMPACT_ATOMS: atom_id res chain seq x y z
N MET A 1 -9.30 14.51 -21.14
CA MET A 1 -8.35 14.48 -20.00
C MET A 1 -9.18 14.54 -18.73
N PRO A 2 -9.07 13.58 -17.80
CA PRO A 2 -9.66 13.71 -16.47
C PRO A 2 -9.08 14.97 -15.81
N ARG A 3 -9.87 15.68 -14.99
CA ARG A 3 -9.38 16.86 -14.26
C ARG A 3 -8.34 16.37 -13.24
N ARG A 4 -7.30 17.17 -12.97
CA ARG A 4 -6.23 16.81 -12.01
C ARG A 4 -6.78 16.40 -10.63
N ASP A 5 -7.97 16.89 -10.28
CA ASP A 5 -8.66 16.64 -9.02
C ASP A 5 -9.27 15.22 -8.89
N ASP A 6 -9.28 14.42 -9.96
CA ASP A 6 -9.85 13.05 -9.95
C ASP A 6 -8.81 11.95 -9.68
N THR A 7 -7.56 12.31 -9.40
CA THR A 7 -6.47 11.33 -9.19
C THR A 7 -6.51 10.81 -7.76
N ILE A 8 -6.58 9.48 -7.59
CA ILE A 8 -6.50 8.86 -6.27
C ILE A 8 -5.05 8.55 -5.90
N VAL A 9 -4.63 9.01 -4.72
CA VAL A 9 -3.32 8.70 -4.14
C VAL A 9 -3.52 7.78 -2.93
N LEU A 10 -2.63 6.80 -2.76
CA LEU A 10 -2.61 6.00 -1.54
C LEU A 10 -2.04 6.85 -0.40
N THR A 11 -2.84 7.08 0.65
CA THR A 11 -2.52 8.00 1.73
C THR A 11 -2.13 7.24 2.98
N VAL A 12 -0.91 7.47 3.48
CA VAL A 12 -0.41 6.82 4.70
C VAL A 12 -1.38 7.02 5.86
N GLY A 13 -1.71 5.94 6.56
CA GLY A 13 -2.72 5.94 7.63
C GLY A 13 -4.12 5.54 7.16
N SER A 14 -4.38 5.50 5.86
CA SER A 14 -5.66 5.04 5.32
C SER A 14 -5.80 3.51 5.42
N LEU A 15 -7.04 3.05 5.54
CA LEU A 15 -7.40 1.64 5.62
C LEU A 15 -7.74 1.12 4.21
N TYR A 16 -7.07 0.04 3.82
CA TYR A 16 -7.28 -0.62 2.53
C TYR A 16 -7.55 -2.10 2.70
N LYS A 17 -8.22 -2.67 1.70
CA LYS A 17 -8.25 -4.11 1.44
C LYS A 17 -7.51 -4.38 0.14
N ILE A 18 -6.55 -5.29 0.17
CA ILE A 18 -5.73 -5.66 -0.99
C ILE A 18 -5.99 -7.13 -1.31
N LYS A 19 -6.29 -7.41 -2.59
CA LYS A 19 -6.24 -8.78 -3.14
C LYS A 19 -4.93 -8.96 -3.85
N SER A 20 -4.19 -10.00 -3.50
CA SER A 20 -2.89 -10.34 -4.09
C SER A 20 -2.81 -11.81 -4.46
N LEU A 21 -1.94 -12.16 -5.39
CA LEU A 21 -1.70 -13.55 -5.79
C LEU A 21 -0.94 -14.29 -4.66
N GLU A 22 -1.57 -15.27 -4.03
CA GLU A 22 -0.89 -16.23 -3.14
C GLU A 22 -0.50 -17.49 -3.93
N SER A 23 -1.44 -17.99 -4.73
CA SER A 23 -1.21 -19.06 -5.71
C SER A 23 -2.10 -18.82 -6.93
N ARG A 24 -1.93 -19.62 -7.99
CA ARG A 24 -2.65 -19.44 -9.28
C ARG A 24 -4.17 -19.38 -9.12
N ASP A 25 -4.72 -20.13 -8.17
CA ASP A 25 -6.17 -20.32 -8.02
C ASP A 25 -6.74 -19.70 -6.74
N LYS A 26 -5.89 -19.08 -5.90
CA LYS A 26 -6.30 -18.54 -4.61
C LYS A 26 -5.68 -17.17 -4.37
N PRO A 27 -6.47 -16.08 -4.44
CA PRO A 27 -6.02 -14.77 -4.00
C PRO A 27 -5.99 -14.69 -2.48
N MET A 28 -4.98 -13.99 -1.94
CA MET A 28 -4.91 -13.62 -0.52
C MET A 28 -5.52 -12.23 -0.34
N GLU A 29 -6.44 -12.11 0.63
CA GLU A 29 -6.95 -10.82 1.10
C GLU A 29 -6.11 -10.29 2.26
N THR A 30 -5.67 -9.04 2.15
CA THR A 30 -4.96 -8.31 3.19
C THR A 30 -5.70 -7.01 3.51
N THR A 31 -6.30 -6.94 4.70
CA THR A 31 -6.89 -5.70 5.24
C THR A 31 -5.95 -5.04 6.25
N GLY A 32 -5.72 -3.74 6.13
CA GLY A 32 -4.86 -3.04 7.08
C GLY A 32 -4.53 -1.60 6.70
N ILE A 33 -3.68 -0.98 7.52
CA ILE A 33 -3.29 0.42 7.39
C ILE A 33 -2.08 0.55 6.47
N PHE A 34 -2.20 1.40 5.45
CA PHE A 34 -1.08 1.69 4.56
C PHE A 34 0.02 2.48 5.28
N LYS A 35 1.25 1.98 5.19
CA LYS A 35 2.45 2.56 5.82
C LYS A 35 3.45 3.15 4.83
N GLY A 36 3.20 3.03 3.54
CA GLY A 36 4.10 3.48 2.49
C GLY A 36 4.57 2.32 1.60
N TYR A 37 5.67 2.58 0.89
CA TYR A 37 6.27 1.63 -0.02
C TYR A 37 7.65 1.19 0.49
N ALA A 38 8.06 -0.01 0.13
CA ALA A 38 9.39 -0.55 0.42
C ALA A 38 10.02 -1.10 -0.87
N ALA A 39 11.33 -0.91 -1.04
CA ALA A 39 12.08 -1.58 -2.09
C ALA A 39 12.33 -3.05 -1.71
N VAL A 40 12.05 -3.96 -2.64
CA VAL A 40 12.30 -5.40 -2.51
C VAL A 40 13.12 -5.84 -3.71
N ALA A 41 14.44 -5.85 -3.56
CA ALA A 41 15.40 -6.02 -4.66
C ALA A 41 15.11 -5.05 -5.83
N HIS A 42 14.67 -5.56 -6.97
CA HIS A 42 14.34 -4.76 -8.16
C HIS A 42 12.86 -4.37 -8.26
N ASP A 43 12.06 -4.70 -7.25
CA ASP A 43 10.63 -4.43 -7.23
C ASP A 43 10.25 -3.49 -6.07
N THR A 44 9.04 -2.92 -6.14
CA THR A 44 8.44 -2.11 -5.08
C THR A 44 7.29 -2.86 -4.43
N ALA A 45 7.24 -2.89 -3.11
CA ALA A 45 6.13 -3.47 -2.35
C ALA A 45 5.30 -2.39 -1.65
N ILE A 46 3.99 -2.60 -1.57
CA ILE A 46 3.13 -1.87 -0.64
C ILE A 46 3.27 -2.46 0.76
N VAL A 47 3.38 -1.58 1.76
CA VAL A 47 3.52 -1.98 3.16
C VAL A 47 2.19 -1.74 3.88
N ILE A 48 1.58 -2.81 4.37
CA ILE A 48 0.33 -2.78 5.13
C ILE A 48 0.57 -3.29 6.55
N GLU A 49 0.19 -2.51 7.56
CA GLU A 49 0.07 -3.01 8.94
C GLU A 49 -1.26 -3.75 9.08
N LEU A 50 -1.20 -5.04 9.41
CA LEU A 50 -2.35 -5.92 9.47
C LEU A 50 -3.32 -5.51 10.59
N ASP A 51 -4.61 -5.41 10.25
CA ASP A 51 -5.63 -5.10 11.23
C ASP A 51 -6.04 -6.33 12.07
N LYS A 52 -7.05 -6.15 12.92
CA LYS A 52 -7.58 -7.21 13.80
C LYS A 52 -8.17 -8.42 13.06
N SER A 53 -8.48 -8.31 11.76
CA SER A 53 -9.04 -9.42 10.98
C SER A 53 -8.04 -10.55 10.74
N HIS A 54 -6.74 -10.32 10.98
CA HIS A 54 -5.66 -11.30 10.80
C HIS A 54 -5.26 -12.05 12.08
N GLY A 55 -6.05 -11.96 13.15
CA GLY A 55 -5.80 -12.73 14.39
C GLY A 55 -4.43 -12.44 15.00
N ASP A 56 -3.62 -13.48 15.20
CA ASP A 56 -2.29 -13.40 15.82
C ASP A 56 -1.26 -12.62 14.99
N GLU A 57 -1.55 -12.39 13.70
CA GLU A 57 -0.71 -11.60 12.82
C GLU A 57 -1.01 -10.09 12.91
N LYS A 58 -2.01 -9.67 13.70
CA LYS A 58 -2.35 -8.25 13.90
C LYS A 58 -1.11 -7.43 14.27
N GLY A 59 -0.97 -6.26 13.64
CA GLY A 59 0.13 -5.32 13.87
C GLY A 59 1.43 -5.68 13.15
N ARG A 60 1.52 -6.86 12.51
CA ARG A 60 2.66 -7.16 11.64
C ARG A 60 2.60 -6.33 10.36
N LEU A 61 3.77 -6.05 9.81
CA LEU A 61 3.91 -5.43 8.50
C LEU A 61 3.94 -6.51 7.43
N ARG A 62 3.00 -6.44 6.49
CA ARG A 62 3.00 -7.27 5.28
C ARG A 62 3.47 -6.44 4.10
N LEU A 63 4.53 -6.91 3.47
CA LEU A 63 5.03 -6.38 2.20
C LEU A 63 4.38 -7.18 1.08
N ILE A 64 3.65 -6.50 0.19
CA ILE A 64 3.04 -7.12 -0.98
C ILE A 64 3.72 -6.52 -2.22
N PRO A 65 4.52 -7.29 -2.97
CA PRO A 65 5.13 -6.84 -4.21
C PRO A 65 4.08 -6.27 -5.17
N SER A 66 4.35 -5.14 -5.82
CA SER A 66 3.33 -4.41 -6.59
C SER A 66 2.84 -5.24 -7.79
N HIS A 67 3.72 -6.03 -8.40
CA HIS A 67 3.38 -6.94 -9.49
C HIS A 67 2.46 -8.11 -9.07
N MET A 68 2.26 -8.34 -7.77
CA MET A 68 1.40 -9.38 -7.23
C MET A 68 0.00 -8.88 -6.87
N ILE A 69 -0.25 -7.56 -6.96
CA ILE A 69 -1.52 -6.95 -6.58
C ILE A 69 -2.55 -7.13 -7.71
N ILE A 70 -3.73 -7.62 -7.34
CA ILE A 70 -4.88 -7.79 -8.24
C ILE A 70 -5.82 -6.60 -8.11
N SER A 71 -6.14 -6.18 -6.88
CA SER A 71 -6.99 -5.02 -6.61
C SER A 71 -6.68 -4.39 -5.26
N ILE A 72 -6.97 -3.08 -5.15
CA ILE A 72 -6.89 -2.31 -3.90
C ILE A 72 -8.22 -1.58 -3.72
N ASP A 73 -8.95 -1.91 -2.66
CA ASP A 73 -10.19 -1.25 -2.27
C ASP A 73 -9.89 -0.24 -1.15
N VAL A 74 -10.37 0.98 -1.30
CA VAL A 74 -10.25 2.03 -0.28
C VAL A 74 -11.40 1.88 0.70
N LEU A 75 -11.10 1.44 1.93
CA LEU A 75 -12.11 1.27 2.97
C LEU A 75 -12.31 2.54 3.78
N LYS A 76 -11.22 3.27 4.07
CA LYS A 76 -11.25 4.56 4.74
C LYS A 76 -10.04 5.39 4.32
N ALA A 77 -10.30 6.49 3.62
CA ALA A 77 -9.26 7.46 3.28
C ALA A 77 -9.04 8.43 4.46
N GLU A 78 -7.80 8.55 4.91
CA GLU A 78 -7.38 9.67 5.73
C GLU A 78 -7.16 10.90 4.84
N LYS A 79 -7.24 12.09 5.42
CA LYS A 79 -6.94 13.33 4.69
C LYS A 79 -5.47 13.32 4.27
N GLU A 80 -5.20 13.61 3.00
CA GLU A 80 -3.85 13.91 2.55
C GLU A 80 -3.29 15.02 3.45
N LYS A 81 -2.20 14.71 4.15
CA LYS A 81 -1.42 15.75 4.82
C LYS A 81 -0.79 16.54 3.69
N ALA A 82 -1.08 17.84 3.60
CA ALA A 82 -0.34 18.75 2.74
C ALA A 82 1.15 18.55 3.07
N GLU A 83 1.91 17.99 2.13
CA GLU A 83 3.33 17.75 2.31
C GLU A 83 4.00 19.11 2.57
N LYS A 84 4.68 19.24 3.71
CA LYS A 84 5.77 20.22 3.80
C LYS A 84 6.86 19.66 2.89
N GLU A 85 7.20 20.39 1.83
CA GLU A 85 8.42 20.18 1.07
C GLU A 85 9.60 20.13 2.05
N SER A 86 10.11 18.93 2.32
CA SER A 86 11.38 18.75 3.01
C SER A 86 12.15 17.63 2.32
N GLU A 87 13.06 18.09 1.46
CA GLU A 87 14.29 17.47 0.96
C GLU A 87 14.22 16.04 0.43
N SER A 88 14.37 15.99 -0.90
CA SER A 88 14.62 14.83 -1.74
C SER A 88 15.67 13.87 -1.16
N ASN A 89 15.22 12.73 -0.64
CA ASN A 89 16.05 11.52 -0.54
C ASN A 89 15.84 10.62 -1.77
N ALA A 90 15.97 11.19 -2.96
CA ALA A 90 16.05 10.40 -4.18
C ALA A 90 17.45 9.80 -4.27
N VAL A 91 17.59 8.53 -3.90
CA VAL A 91 18.81 7.77 -4.17
C VAL A 91 18.76 7.31 -5.62
N TYR A 92 19.62 7.90 -6.46
CA TYR A 92 19.90 7.47 -7.82
C TYR A 92 20.86 6.26 -7.78
N PHE A 93 20.49 5.16 -8.42
CA PHE A 93 21.45 4.13 -8.84
C PHE A 93 21.52 4.17 -10.37
N GLY A 94 22.69 4.54 -10.89
CA GLY A 94 23.01 4.49 -12.32
C GLY A 94 23.32 3.09 -12.80
#